data_AF-A0A848DT21-F1
#
_entry.id   AF-A0A848DT21-F1
#
_cell.length_a   1.000
_cell.length_b   1.000
_cell.length_c   1.000
_cell.angle_alpha   90.00
_cell.angle_beta   90.00
_cell.angle_gamma   90.00
#
_symmetry.space_group_name_H-M   'P 1'
#
loop_
_entity.id
_entity.type
_entity.pdbx_description
1 polymer ?
#
loop_
_entity_poly.entity_id
_entity_poly.type
_entity_poly.pdbx_seq_one_letter_code
_entity_poly.pdbx_strand_id
1 'polypeptide(L)'
;MVRPRRTYADLPVCQVGKGSLNWSPDGSWLACQLAPGGGERTRVLLVSPDGTRRREIAPGAAAVTLGSWSPGGRQLGVTVYPRGDVSDGQACLVDLRDGTSTVLAGGPAAKVCAISGDGRRVVVRLGRRGARTLELIDLRTGLRTDLLAGGEATVADARFGITGTQLFLHTDAGRERAALLAVTLRAGRPSLPYELAARADDDLDLVALDPAGARAALVWNVDGRSELELLDLRSGMVGPLAEPPGDVVTGAAFTRDGNALLLASEGPTVPPQLARIGLDPGRPSLEAVTVLPPTPPEHLWDALDALVGPTLHEFTGEDGLTLSGWLFRPRTALGATPTLIWLHGGPEAQERPTFQPLFQALVAEGVAVFAPNVRGSGGFGRSFSQADDHERRFVAITDVRAAVTFLAESGLADPARIGVAGRSYGGYLTLAAMTWFPELFRVGVDVCGIADFETFYAETEPWIAAAATTKYGDPERDRRLLRELSPIHHIDRVAAPLLVVHGAHDTNVPLGEAEQVVGALRERGASPGFLLFDDEGHEVRGTANRAAFVREVVRWVSGNLLEVDSQTA
;
A
#
# COMPACT_ATOMS: atom_id res chain seq x y z
N MET A 1 49.01 22.61 17.50
CA MET A 1 48.28 23.01 16.29
C MET A 1 47.36 21.84 15.91
N VAL A 2 46.12 21.91 16.37
CA VAL A 2 45.16 20.79 16.42
C VAL A 2 44.39 20.75 15.10
N ARG A 3 44.43 19.61 14.40
CA ARG A 3 43.58 19.37 13.22
C ARG A 3 42.13 19.20 13.66
N PRO A 4 41.13 19.74 12.93
CA PRO A 4 39.74 19.63 13.32
C PRO A 4 39.27 18.18 13.21
N ARG A 5 38.56 17.71 14.24
CA ARG A 5 37.82 16.45 14.22
C ARG A 5 36.71 16.54 13.18
N ARG A 6 36.68 15.58 12.26
CA ARG A 6 35.52 15.30 11.41
C ARG A 6 34.34 14.94 12.31
N THR A 7 33.30 15.76 12.31
CA THR A 7 31.94 15.44 12.78
C THR A 7 31.05 15.40 11.54
N TYR A 8 30.04 14.52 11.55
CA TYR A 8 29.26 14.01 10.40
C TYR A 8 29.86 12.78 9.70
N ALA A 9 29.91 11.66 10.41
CA ALA A 9 29.85 10.33 9.83
C ALA A 9 29.15 9.41 10.84
N ASP A 10 28.26 8.55 10.33
CA ASP A 10 27.65 7.40 11.00
C ASP A 10 26.40 7.67 11.87
N LEU A 11 25.41 8.37 11.30
CA LEU A 11 24.13 7.66 11.20
C LEU A 11 24.36 6.63 10.09
N PRO A 12 24.07 5.32 10.28
CA PRO A 12 23.89 4.48 9.10
C PRO A 12 22.93 5.25 8.21
N VAL A 13 23.23 5.34 6.93
CA VAL A 13 22.22 5.69 5.93
C VAL A 13 21.17 4.60 6.11
N CYS A 14 20.24 4.80 7.04
CA CYS A 14 19.04 4.02 7.15
C CYS A 14 18.35 4.37 5.84
N GLN A 15 18.50 3.49 4.85
CA GLN A 15 17.43 3.29 3.91
C GLN A 15 16.18 3.14 4.78
N VAL A 16 15.39 4.21 4.88
CA VAL A 16 14.14 4.21 5.62
C VAL A 16 13.17 3.40 4.77
N GLY A 17 13.37 2.09 4.77
CA GLY A 17 12.44 1.15 4.18
C GLY A 17 11.22 0.99 5.06
N LYS A 18 10.02 0.80 4.47
CA LYS A 18 8.70 0.63 5.13
C LYS A 18 8.65 1.24 6.53
N GLY A 19 9.03 2.52 6.59
CA GLY A 19 9.42 3.16 7.83
C GLY A 19 8.48 4.29 8.12
N SER A 20 7.77 4.21 9.22
CA SER A 20 7.02 5.33 9.75
C SER A 20 7.92 6.13 10.69
N LEU A 21 7.86 7.45 10.53
CA LEU A 21 8.42 8.41 11.46
C LEU A 21 7.26 9.07 12.19
N ASN A 22 7.29 9.06 13.53
CA ASN A 22 6.23 9.66 14.32
C ASN A 22 6.80 10.42 15.51
N TRP A 23 6.62 11.74 15.51
CA TRP A 23 7.00 12.60 16.61
C TRP A 23 6.10 12.34 17.83
N SER A 24 6.71 12.26 19.01
CA SER A 24 5.93 12.36 20.24
C SER A 24 5.25 13.74 20.29
N PRO A 25 4.01 13.85 20.80
CA PRO A 25 3.27 15.12 20.81
C PRO A 25 3.99 16.29 21.52
N ASP A 26 4.84 15.98 22.50
CA ASP A 26 5.67 16.93 23.23
C ASP A 26 6.99 17.30 22.51
N GLY A 27 7.30 16.64 21.39
CA GLY A 27 8.52 16.85 20.60
C GLY A 27 9.79 16.27 21.23
N SER A 28 9.68 15.52 22.32
CA SER A 28 10.84 14.97 23.06
C SER A 28 11.49 13.77 22.37
N TRP A 29 10.75 13.06 21.53
CA TRP A 29 11.18 11.85 20.85
C TRP A 29 10.67 11.78 19.42
N LEU A 30 11.48 11.18 18.56
CA LEU A 30 11.09 10.68 17.25
C LEU A 30 11.06 9.15 17.33
N ALA A 31 9.88 8.54 17.10
CA ALA A 31 9.78 7.10 16.90
C ALA A 31 10.04 6.77 15.43
N CYS A 32 11.01 5.92 15.19
CA CYS A 32 11.39 5.43 13.87
C CYS A 32 11.09 3.94 13.78
N GLN A 33 10.14 3.56 12.93
CA GLN A 33 10.02 2.17 12.49
C GLN A 33 11.02 1.93 11.36
N LEU A 34 11.84 0.90 11.48
CA LEU A 34 12.92 0.57 10.57
C LEU A 34 12.76 -0.86 10.08
N ALA A 35 13.06 -1.12 8.81
CA ALA A 35 13.08 -2.45 8.19
C ALA A 35 14.53 -2.79 7.76
N PRO A 36 15.35 -3.42 8.62
CA PRO A 36 16.72 -3.78 8.27
C PRO A 36 16.78 -4.66 7.02
N GLY A 37 17.65 -4.33 6.06
CA GLY A 37 17.76 -5.06 4.78
C GLY A 37 16.50 -5.01 3.91
N GLY A 38 15.52 -4.17 4.26
CA GLY A 38 14.28 -4.02 3.50
C GLY A 38 13.19 -5.08 3.74
N GLY A 39 13.44 -6.08 4.58
CA GLY A 39 12.50 -7.17 4.91
C GLY A 39 11.34 -6.75 5.84
N GLU A 40 10.47 -7.70 6.20
CA GLU A 40 9.24 -7.42 6.97
C GLU A 40 9.44 -7.43 8.50
N ARG A 41 10.61 -7.88 8.98
CA ARG A 41 10.98 -7.86 10.42
C ARG A 41 11.42 -6.48 10.88
N THR A 42 10.43 -5.62 11.09
CA THR A 42 10.63 -4.23 11.51
C THR A 42 11.07 -4.08 12.97
N ARG A 43 11.68 -2.93 13.28
CA ARG A 43 12.15 -2.51 14.61
C ARG A 43 11.61 -1.13 14.91
N VAL A 44 11.37 -0.80 16.18
CA VAL A 44 11.01 0.56 16.60
C VAL A 44 12.14 1.15 17.46
N LEU A 45 12.72 2.25 16.98
CA LEU A 45 13.77 3.00 17.67
C LEU A 45 13.24 4.38 18.07
N LEU A 46 13.39 4.76 19.33
CA LEU A 46 13.19 6.13 19.78
C LEU A 46 14.51 6.88 19.71
N VAL A 47 14.48 8.06 19.10
CA VAL A 47 15.64 8.94 18.93
C VAL A 47 15.28 10.33 19.45
N SER A 48 16.13 10.94 20.28
CA SER A 48 15.93 12.34 20.67
C SER A 48 16.17 13.28 19.48
N PRO A 49 15.61 14.50 19.48
CA PRO A 49 15.69 15.41 18.33
C PRO A 49 17.12 15.76 17.91
N ASP A 50 18.04 15.77 18.87
CA ASP A 50 19.49 16.00 18.69
C ASP A 50 20.28 14.72 18.32
N GLY A 51 19.61 13.57 18.25
CA GLY A 51 20.20 12.27 17.92
C GLY A 51 21.07 11.63 19.02
N THR A 52 21.19 12.27 20.20
CA THR A 52 22.12 11.86 21.26
C THR A 52 21.62 10.70 22.10
N ARG A 53 20.31 10.62 22.33
CA ARG A 53 19.66 9.54 23.08
C ARG A 53 18.93 8.62 22.12
N ARG A 54 19.14 7.31 22.30
CA ARG A 54 18.54 6.27 21.47
C ARG A 54 18.04 5.14 22.35
N ARG A 55 16.85 4.63 22.07
CA ARG A 55 16.25 3.52 22.80
C ARG A 55 15.45 2.63 21.87
N GLU A 56 15.84 1.36 21.77
CA GLU A 56 15.07 0.37 21.03
C GLU A 56 13.90 -0.15 21.89
N ILE A 57 12.72 -0.28 21.27
CA ILE A 57 11.54 -0.87 21.89
C ILE A 57 11.54 -2.37 21.63
N ALA A 58 11.46 -3.16 22.70
CA ALA A 58 11.44 -4.63 22.66
C ALA A 58 12.57 -5.26 21.81
N PRO A 59 13.86 -5.02 22.11
CA PRO A 59 15.00 -5.46 21.29
C PRO A 59 15.13 -6.98 21.10
N GLY A 60 14.42 -7.78 21.93
CA GLY A 60 14.37 -9.24 21.83
C GLY A 60 13.24 -9.79 20.96
N ALA A 61 12.36 -8.95 20.40
CA ALA A 61 11.25 -9.39 19.55
C ALA A 61 11.72 -9.87 18.16
N ALA A 62 10.87 -10.63 17.46
CA ALA A 62 11.06 -10.96 16.05
C ALA A 62 10.80 -9.74 15.16
N ALA A 63 9.73 -9.00 15.45
CA ALA A 63 9.39 -7.74 14.80
C ALA A 63 8.64 -6.81 15.76
N VAL A 64 8.72 -5.51 15.53
CA VAL A 64 7.96 -4.49 16.27
C VAL A 64 7.44 -3.45 15.29
N THR A 65 6.13 -3.25 15.28
CA THR A 65 5.49 -2.19 14.47
C THR A 65 4.95 -1.07 15.34
N LEU A 66 4.96 0.14 14.78
CA LEU A 66 4.55 1.35 15.46
C LEU A 66 3.02 1.47 15.51
N GLY A 67 2.51 1.70 16.72
CA GLY A 67 1.11 2.05 16.98
C GLY A 67 0.93 3.55 17.10
N SER A 68 0.34 3.98 18.22
CA SER A 68 -0.05 5.37 18.46
C SER A 68 0.58 5.92 19.73
N TRP A 69 0.89 7.21 19.72
CA TRP A 69 1.32 7.95 20.91
C TRP A 69 0.14 8.29 21.80
N SER A 70 0.35 8.30 23.12
CA SER A 70 -0.60 9.01 23.99
C SER A 70 -0.48 10.52 23.77
N PRO A 71 -1.56 11.31 23.91
CA PRO A 71 -1.52 12.75 23.66
C PRO A 71 -0.47 13.52 24.48
N GLY A 72 -0.08 13.00 25.65
CA GLY A 72 0.99 13.57 26.48
C GLY A 72 2.41 13.09 26.15
N GLY A 73 2.61 12.25 25.12
CA GLY A 73 3.91 11.70 24.73
C GLY A 73 4.54 10.71 25.72
N ARG A 74 3.84 10.37 26.81
CA ARG A 74 4.35 9.50 27.87
C ARG A 74 4.31 8.02 27.51
N GLN A 75 3.29 7.60 26.76
CA GLN A 75 3.06 6.21 26.43
C GLN A 75 3.09 6.03 24.92
N LEU A 76 3.62 4.90 24.48
CA LEU A 76 3.65 4.51 23.09
C LEU A 76 2.99 3.14 22.93
N GLY A 77 1.98 3.07 22.08
CA GLY A 77 1.42 1.83 21.57
C GLY A 77 2.35 1.23 20.53
N VAL A 78 2.62 -0.07 20.62
CA VAL A 78 3.37 -0.84 19.62
C VAL A 78 2.72 -2.21 19.45
N THR A 79 2.95 -2.85 18.31
CA THR A 79 2.70 -4.29 18.16
C THR A 79 4.01 -5.02 18.24
N VAL A 80 4.12 -5.98 19.15
CA VAL A 80 5.31 -6.82 19.33
C VAL A 80 5.00 -8.21 18.80
N TYR A 81 5.83 -8.71 17.89
CA TYR A 81 5.83 -10.11 17.47
C TYR A 81 6.93 -10.83 18.27
N PRO A 82 6.58 -11.72 19.20
CA PRO A 82 7.56 -12.46 20.00
C PRO A 82 8.51 -13.28 19.12
N ARG A 83 9.66 -13.67 19.66
CA ARG A 83 10.51 -14.68 18.98
C ARG A 83 9.80 -16.03 18.94
N GLY A 84 9.96 -16.70 17.81
CA GLY A 84 9.31 -17.99 17.52
C GLY A 84 8.46 -17.88 16.27
N ASP A 85 7.96 -19.02 15.83
CA ASP A 85 7.06 -19.15 14.69
C ASP A 85 5.62 -18.83 15.13
N VAL A 86 5.37 -17.56 15.44
CA VAL A 86 4.09 -17.08 15.99
C VAL A 86 3.49 -16.06 15.03
N SER A 87 2.30 -16.36 14.52
CA SER A 87 1.54 -15.50 13.61
C SER A 87 0.85 -14.33 14.32
N ASP A 88 0.58 -14.47 15.61
CA ASP A 88 -0.11 -13.46 16.42
C ASP A 88 0.83 -12.36 16.92
N GLY A 89 0.40 -11.12 16.71
CA GLY A 89 1.03 -9.94 17.29
C GLY A 89 0.47 -9.66 18.69
N GLN A 90 1.26 -8.99 19.52
CA GLN A 90 0.84 -8.49 20.83
C GLN A 90 0.72 -6.97 20.78
N ALA A 91 -0.50 -6.45 20.92
CA ALA A 91 -0.72 -5.02 21.10
C ALA A 91 -0.26 -4.62 22.50
N CYS A 92 0.81 -3.83 22.57
CA CYS A 92 1.48 -3.46 23.81
C CYS A 92 1.44 -1.94 24.03
N LEU A 93 1.35 -1.53 25.29
CA LEU A 93 1.50 -0.15 25.72
C LEU A 93 2.78 0.00 26.53
N VAL A 94 3.70 0.84 26.06
CA VAL A 94 5.00 1.09 26.69
C VAL A 94 4.98 2.43 27.42
N ASP A 95 5.23 2.46 28.73
CA ASP A 95 5.45 3.71 29.49
C ASP A 95 6.93 4.11 29.40
N LEU A 96 7.22 5.29 28.88
CA LEU A 96 8.60 5.69 28.62
C LEU A 96 9.38 6.09 29.87
N ARG A 97 8.71 6.35 31.00
CA ARG A 97 9.37 6.83 32.23
C ARG A 97 10.17 5.73 32.92
N ASP A 98 9.58 4.55 33.05
CA ASP A 98 10.18 3.38 33.70
C ASP A 98 10.46 2.24 32.71
N GLY A 99 9.91 2.33 31.50
CA GLY A 99 10.08 1.34 30.46
C GLY A 99 9.19 0.11 30.59
N THR A 100 8.21 0.14 31.48
CA THR A 100 7.21 -0.92 31.62
C THR A 100 6.43 -1.10 30.32
N SER A 101 6.14 -2.36 29.98
CA SER A 101 5.35 -2.73 28.80
C SER A 101 4.19 -3.61 29.24
N THR A 102 2.97 -3.20 28.91
CA THR A 102 1.74 -3.94 29.23
C THR A 102 1.15 -4.51 27.95
N VAL A 103 0.97 -5.84 27.90
CA VAL A 103 0.24 -6.49 26.81
C VAL A 103 -1.26 -6.24 27.01
N LEU A 104 -1.88 -5.61 26.03
CA LEU A 104 -3.30 -5.28 26.04
C LEU A 104 -4.15 -6.34 25.34
N ALA A 105 -3.65 -6.92 24.26
CA ALA A 105 -4.29 -8.02 23.56
C ALA A 105 -3.25 -8.79 22.73
N GLY A 106 -3.54 -10.06 22.46
CA GLY A 106 -2.80 -10.88 21.51
C GLY A 106 -3.75 -11.42 20.44
N GLY A 107 -3.28 -11.48 19.20
CA GLY A 107 -4.05 -12.03 18.09
C GLY A 107 -3.57 -11.56 16.72
N PRO A 108 -4.27 -11.96 15.66
CA PRO A 108 -3.92 -11.58 14.30
C PRO A 108 -3.96 -10.06 14.14
N ALA A 109 -2.87 -9.49 13.59
CA ALA A 109 -2.70 -8.07 13.31
C ALA A 109 -3.10 -7.12 14.47
N ALA A 110 -2.93 -7.56 15.72
CA ALA A 110 -3.24 -6.78 16.91
C ALA A 110 -2.52 -5.43 16.87
N LYS A 111 -3.21 -4.31 17.07
CA LYS A 111 -2.59 -2.96 17.04
C LYS A 111 -3.23 -2.01 18.03
N VAL A 112 -2.41 -1.24 18.74
CA VAL A 112 -2.88 -0.08 19.50
C VAL A 112 -3.15 1.08 18.54
N CYS A 113 -4.42 1.44 18.37
CA CYS A 113 -4.87 2.50 17.46
C CYS A 113 -4.95 3.86 18.14
N ALA A 114 -5.49 3.91 19.36
CA ALA A 114 -5.69 5.16 20.08
C ALA A 114 -5.45 5.02 21.58
N ILE A 115 -4.95 6.08 22.20
CA ILE A 115 -4.83 6.20 23.66
C ILE A 115 -5.54 7.50 24.07
N SER A 116 -6.39 7.44 25.08
CA SER A 116 -7.10 8.63 25.56
C SER A 116 -6.15 9.65 26.21
N GLY A 117 -6.53 10.93 26.21
CA GLY A 117 -5.69 12.00 26.79
C GLY A 117 -5.35 11.82 28.27
N ASP A 118 -6.24 11.17 29.03
CA ASP A 118 -6.01 10.79 30.43
C ASP A 118 -5.13 9.53 30.61
N GLY A 119 -4.77 8.84 29.51
CA GLY A 119 -4.01 7.60 29.51
C GLY A 119 -4.73 6.40 30.14
N ARG A 120 -6.05 6.48 30.34
CA ARG A 120 -6.84 5.45 31.04
C ARG A 120 -7.57 4.49 30.11
N ARG A 121 -7.76 4.86 28.85
CA ARG A 121 -8.49 4.08 27.86
C ARG A 121 -7.64 3.90 26.62
N VAL A 122 -7.70 2.70 26.05
CA VAL A 122 -6.98 2.34 24.83
C VAL A 122 -7.93 1.68 23.86
N VAL A 123 -7.78 1.99 22.58
CA VAL A 123 -8.47 1.30 21.50
C VAL A 123 -7.49 0.35 20.83
N VAL A 124 -7.86 -0.92 20.77
CA VAL A 124 -7.07 -1.98 20.14
C VAL A 124 -7.86 -2.54 18.95
N ARG A 125 -7.17 -2.69 17.83
CA ARG A 125 -7.68 -3.40 16.65
C ARG A 125 -7.17 -4.83 16.64
N LEU A 126 -8.03 -5.79 16.33
CA LEU A 126 -7.73 -7.21 16.26
C LEU A 126 -8.34 -7.81 14.99
N GLY A 127 -7.84 -8.96 14.56
CA GLY A 127 -8.44 -9.76 13.50
C GLY A 127 -7.69 -9.70 12.17
N ARG A 128 -8.10 -10.56 11.25
CA ARG A 128 -7.47 -10.72 9.93
C ARG A 128 -7.88 -9.57 9.01
N ARG A 129 -7.22 -9.45 7.85
CA ARG A 129 -7.59 -8.44 6.84
C ARG A 129 -9.02 -8.71 6.36
N GLY A 130 -9.80 -7.65 6.11
CA GLY A 130 -11.24 -7.75 5.80
C GLY A 130 -12.16 -8.17 6.97
N ALA A 131 -11.60 -8.66 8.08
CA ALA A 131 -12.31 -9.20 9.23
C ALA A 131 -11.73 -8.71 10.56
N ARG A 132 -11.79 -7.39 10.78
CA ARG A 132 -11.24 -6.74 11.98
C ARG A 132 -12.32 -6.28 12.94
N THR A 133 -11.99 -6.30 14.22
CA THR A 133 -12.76 -5.71 15.32
C THR A 133 -11.99 -4.55 15.96
N LEU A 134 -12.71 -3.71 16.71
CA LEU A 134 -12.15 -2.65 17.54
C LEU A 134 -12.65 -2.79 18.97
N GLU A 135 -11.74 -2.95 19.92
CA GLU A 135 -12.06 -3.00 21.34
C GLU A 135 -11.60 -1.74 22.05
N LEU A 136 -12.51 -1.13 22.82
CA LEU A 136 -12.18 -0.14 23.84
C LEU A 136 -11.86 -0.86 25.15
N ILE A 137 -10.68 -0.60 25.71
CA ILE A 137 -10.19 -1.17 26.96
C ILE A 137 -10.06 -0.05 28.00
N ASP A 138 -10.74 -0.17 29.13
CA ASP A 138 -10.50 0.66 30.32
C ASP A 138 -9.38 0.04 31.17
N LEU A 139 -8.22 0.69 31.21
CA LEU A 139 -7.00 0.16 31.86
C LEU A 139 -7.11 0.07 33.38
N ARG A 140 -8.08 0.74 34.01
CA ARG A 140 -8.26 0.72 35.46
C ARG A 140 -9.12 -0.47 35.90
N THR A 141 -10.17 -0.75 35.14
CA THR A 141 -11.16 -1.80 35.46
C THR A 141 -10.92 -3.11 34.71
N GLY A 142 -10.18 -3.06 33.60
CA GLY A 142 -10.02 -4.18 32.67
C GLY A 142 -11.26 -4.42 31.80
N LEU A 143 -12.29 -3.56 31.87
CA LEU A 143 -13.49 -3.69 31.05
C LEU A 143 -13.13 -3.52 29.58
N ARG A 144 -13.58 -4.46 28.76
CA ARG A 144 -13.48 -4.43 27.30
C ARG A 144 -14.86 -4.19 26.70
N THR A 145 -14.92 -3.39 25.66
CA THR A 145 -16.17 -3.13 24.93
C THR A 145 -15.89 -3.12 23.44
N ASP A 146 -16.57 -3.98 22.70
CA ASP A 146 -16.54 -3.98 21.25
C ASP A 146 -17.22 -2.71 20.71
N LEU A 147 -16.53 -2.01 19.83
CA LEU A 147 -16.97 -0.77 19.21
C LEU A 147 -17.66 -1.00 17.86
N LEU A 148 -17.49 -2.18 17.25
CA LEU A 148 -18.00 -2.51 15.92
C LEU A 148 -18.90 -3.75 15.99
N ALA A 149 -19.82 -3.77 16.96
CA ALA A 149 -20.72 -4.90 17.15
C ALA A 149 -21.47 -5.23 15.84
N GLY A 150 -21.12 -6.35 15.19
CA GLY A 150 -21.88 -6.83 14.03
C GLY A 150 -21.11 -7.38 12.82
N GLY A 151 -19.79 -7.49 12.79
CA GLY A 151 -19.14 -8.31 11.77
C GLY A 151 -17.78 -7.86 11.27
N GLU A 152 -17.30 -8.62 10.29
CA GLU A 152 -16.04 -8.43 9.58
C GLU A 152 -15.98 -7.08 8.89
N ALA A 153 -15.04 -6.23 9.30
CA ALA A 153 -14.81 -4.92 8.70
C ALA A 153 -13.33 -4.71 8.36
N THR A 154 -13.08 -3.87 7.38
CA THR A 154 -11.80 -3.18 7.23
C THR A 154 -11.78 -2.00 8.18
N VAL A 155 -10.82 -2.03 9.10
CA VAL A 155 -10.56 -0.90 10.00
C VAL A 155 -9.21 -0.31 9.66
N ALA A 156 -9.22 0.93 9.17
CA ALA A 156 -8.02 1.67 8.82
C ALA A 156 -7.39 2.30 10.06
N ASP A 157 -8.15 3.12 10.81
CA ASP A 157 -7.67 3.82 12.00
C ASP A 157 -8.80 4.12 13.02
N ALA A 158 -8.42 4.46 14.25
CA ALA A 158 -9.31 4.98 15.27
C ALA A 158 -8.60 6.04 16.11
N ARG A 159 -9.27 7.14 16.48
CA ARG A 159 -8.68 8.25 17.25
C ARG A 159 -9.65 8.88 18.23
N PHE A 160 -9.18 9.18 19.44
CA PHE A 160 -9.97 9.96 20.39
C PHE A 160 -10.04 11.42 19.96
N GLY A 161 -11.21 12.03 20.13
CA GLY A 161 -11.32 13.48 20.18
C GLY A 161 -10.63 14.05 21.42
N ILE A 162 -10.31 15.34 21.40
CA ILE A 162 -9.51 16.02 22.44
C ILE A 162 -10.12 15.89 23.83
N THR A 163 -11.45 15.98 23.92
CA THR A 163 -12.17 15.87 25.19
C THR A 163 -12.16 14.43 25.74
N GLY A 164 -11.82 13.43 24.92
CA GLY A 164 -11.94 12.01 25.27
C GLY A 164 -13.39 11.53 25.44
N THR A 165 -14.37 12.32 24.98
CA THR A 165 -15.81 11.98 24.99
C THR A 165 -16.31 11.49 23.64
N GLN A 166 -15.50 11.61 22.58
CA GLN A 166 -15.78 11.09 21.25
C GLN A 166 -14.61 10.23 20.80
N LEU A 167 -14.92 9.19 20.03
CA LEU A 167 -13.97 8.36 19.32
C LEU A 167 -14.36 8.34 17.84
N PHE A 168 -13.42 8.68 16.98
CA PHE A 168 -13.58 8.68 15.52
C PHE A 168 -13.01 7.39 14.96
N LEU A 169 -13.75 6.73 14.06
CA LEU A 169 -13.43 5.45 13.47
C LEU A 169 -13.41 5.59 11.94
N HIS A 170 -12.31 5.19 11.31
CA HIS A 170 -12.20 5.11 9.85
C HIS A 170 -12.32 3.64 9.43
N THR A 171 -13.48 3.29 8.89
CA THR A 171 -13.89 1.89 8.72
C THR A 171 -15.03 1.75 7.70
N ASP A 172 -15.16 0.55 7.11
CA ASP A 172 -16.30 0.14 6.28
C ASP A 172 -17.38 -0.63 7.08
N ALA A 173 -17.25 -0.70 8.41
CA ALA A 173 -18.10 -1.55 9.25
C ALA A 173 -19.61 -1.31 9.02
N GLY A 174 -20.30 -2.37 8.59
CA GLY A 174 -21.74 -2.34 8.29
C GLY A 174 -22.09 -1.64 6.97
N ARG A 175 -21.12 -1.46 6.06
CA ARG A 175 -21.26 -0.70 4.81
C ARG A 175 -20.43 -1.32 3.68
N GLU A 176 -20.74 -0.91 2.45
CA GLU A 176 -19.95 -1.27 1.26
C GLU A 176 -18.69 -0.42 1.12
N ARG A 177 -18.74 0.86 1.55
CA ARG A 177 -17.67 1.84 1.38
C ARG A 177 -17.11 2.32 2.72
N ALA A 178 -15.80 2.55 2.75
CA ALA A 178 -15.12 3.09 3.93
C ALA A 178 -15.62 4.52 4.24
N ALA A 179 -15.86 4.80 5.52
CA ALA A 179 -16.45 6.05 5.99
C ALA A 179 -15.80 6.53 7.31
N LEU A 180 -16.13 7.76 7.70
CA LEU A 180 -15.83 8.29 9.03
C LEU A 180 -17.05 8.11 9.92
N LEU A 181 -16.92 7.24 10.92
CA LEU A 181 -17.92 7.02 11.96
C LEU A 181 -17.46 7.65 13.28
N ALA A 182 -18.39 7.87 14.20
CA ALA A 182 -18.12 8.30 15.56
C ALA A 182 -18.85 7.47 16.60
N VAL A 183 -18.24 7.39 17.79
CA VAL A 183 -18.78 6.78 19.00
C VAL A 183 -18.70 7.78 20.13
N THR A 184 -19.82 8.07 20.77
CA THR A 184 -19.88 8.93 21.95
C THR A 184 -19.64 8.12 23.22
N LEU A 185 -18.75 8.60 24.08
CA LEU A 185 -18.40 8.00 25.36
C LEU A 185 -19.11 8.74 26.49
N ARG A 186 -20.13 8.13 27.09
CA ARG A 186 -20.84 8.65 28.28
C ARG A 186 -20.43 7.87 29.51
N ALA A 187 -19.79 8.54 30.47
CA ALA A 187 -19.22 7.90 31.67
C ALA A 187 -18.34 6.67 31.34
N GLY A 188 -17.57 6.76 30.24
CA GLY A 188 -16.69 5.68 29.77
C GLY A 188 -17.40 4.58 28.97
N ARG A 189 -18.73 4.58 28.85
CA ARG A 189 -19.48 3.61 28.04
C ARG A 189 -19.68 4.15 26.62
N PRO A 190 -19.33 3.38 25.58
CA PRO A 190 -19.57 3.77 24.20
C PRO A 190 -21.04 3.66 23.81
N SER A 191 -21.50 4.59 22.97
CA SER A 191 -22.72 4.46 22.18
C SER A 191 -22.51 3.46 21.03
N LEU A 192 -23.58 3.16 20.29
CA LEU A 192 -23.43 2.59 18.96
C LEU A 192 -22.69 3.60 18.05
N PRO A 193 -21.90 3.11 17.07
CA PRO A 193 -21.33 3.96 16.03
C PRO A 193 -22.42 4.66 15.23
N TYR A 194 -22.17 5.91 14.85
CA TYR A 194 -23.01 6.67 13.94
C TYR A 194 -22.15 7.36 12.88
N GLU A 195 -22.72 7.58 11.71
CA GLU A 195 -22.02 8.19 10.57
C GLU A 195 -21.75 9.68 10.82
N LEU A 196 -20.52 10.13 10.49
CA LEU A 196 -20.18 11.55 10.39
C LEU A 196 -19.98 11.98 8.95
N ALA A 197 -19.34 11.15 8.13
CA ALA A 197 -19.15 11.41 6.71
C ALA A 197 -19.03 10.09 5.94
N ALA A 198 -19.81 9.96 4.88
CA ALA A 198 -19.76 8.86 3.93
C ALA A 198 -20.17 9.36 2.54
N ARG A 199 -19.68 8.68 1.50
CA ARG A 199 -20.19 8.78 0.13
C ARG A 199 -20.75 7.43 -0.29
N ALA A 200 -21.65 7.45 -1.27
CA ALA A 200 -22.29 6.23 -1.76
C ALA A 200 -21.33 5.39 -2.63
N ASP A 201 -20.56 6.08 -3.47
CA ASP A 201 -19.78 5.45 -4.54
C ASP A 201 -18.26 5.54 -4.30
N ASP A 202 -17.83 6.38 -3.35
CA ASP A 202 -16.40 6.65 -3.09
C ASP A 202 -15.96 6.11 -1.72
N ASP A 203 -14.75 5.55 -1.66
CA ASP A 203 -14.13 5.14 -0.40
C ASP A 203 -13.44 6.32 0.28
N LEU A 204 -13.68 6.50 1.59
CA LEU A 204 -12.85 7.39 2.38
C LEU A 204 -11.46 6.78 2.52
N ASP A 205 -10.44 7.46 2.02
CA ASP A 205 -9.07 6.93 1.92
C ASP A 205 -8.19 7.41 3.08
N LEU A 206 -8.27 8.70 3.43
CA LEU A 206 -7.50 9.29 4.52
C LEU A 206 -8.34 10.25 5.36
N VAL A 207 -8.04 10.29 6.66
CA VAL A 207 -8.61 11.24 7.62
C VAL A 207 -7.49 11.89 8.41
N ALA A 208 -7.41 13.23 8.35
CA ALA A 208 -6.58 14.01 9.26
C ALA A 208 -7.47 14.74 10.26
N LEU A 209 -7.14 14.68 11.55
CA LEU A 209 -7.86 15.43 12.60
C LEU A 209 -7.07 16.68 12.97
N ASP A 210 -7.77 17.79 13.10
CA ASP A 210 -7.24 19.06 13.60
C ASP A 210 -6.74 18.91 15.06
N PRO A 211 -5.54 19.39 15.41
CA PRO A 211 -5.03 19.45 16.77
C PRO A 211 -5.94 20.16 17.78
N ALA A 212 -6.84 21.04 17.32
CA ALA A 212 -7.87 21.69 18.14
C ALA A 212 -9.20 20.92 18.20
N GLY A 213 -9.32 19.81 17.47
CA GLY A 213 -10.45 18.87 17.55
C GLY A 213 -11.76 19.45 17.04
N ALA A 214 -11.66 20.53 16.25
CA ALA A 214 -12.80 21.22 15.67
C ALA A 214 -13.11 20.74 14.24
N ARG A 215 -12.11 20.23 13.52
CA ARG A 215 -12.22 19.90 12.10
C ARG A 215 -11.56 18.56 11.77
N ALA A 216 -11.99 17.95 10.67
CA ALA A 216 -11.33 16.83 10.03
C ALA A 216 -11.16 17.13 8.53
N ALA A 217 -9.98 16.86 7.98
CA ALA A 217 -9.80 16.81 6.54
C ALA A 217 -10.06 15.38 6.08
N LEU A 218 -10.92 15.23 5.08
CA LEU A 218 -11.34 13.98 4.47
C LEU A 218 -10.74 13.91 3.08
N VAL A 219 -10.13 12.78 2.73
CA VAL A 219 -9.63 12.50 1.38
C VAL A 219 -10.43 11.32 0.85
N TRP A 220 -11.23 11.58 -0.19
CA TRP A 220 -12.03 10.58 -0.87
C TRP A 220 -11.25 10.00 -2.05
N ASN A 221 -11.38 8.69 -2.25
CA ASN A 221 -10.91 7.99 -3.42
C ASN A 221 -12.05 7.90 -4.44
N VAL A 222 -11.93 8.67 -5.52
CA VAL A 222 -12.90 8.77 -6.61
C VAL A 222 -12.26 8.16 -7.85
N ASP A 223 -12.60 6.90 -8.15
CA ASP A 223 -12.03 6.11 -9.25
C ASP A 223 -10.49 6.11 -9.29
N GLY A 224 -9.83 6.17 -8.13
CA GLY A 224 -8.37 6.22 -7.99
C GLY A 224 -7.78 7.62 -7.84
N ARG A 225 -8.54 8.69 -8.09
CA ARG A 225 -8.14 10.09 -7.84
C ARG A 225 -8.54 10.53 -6.43
N SER A 226 -7.97 11.63 -5.95
CA SER A 226 -8.26 12.20 -4.64
C SER A 226 -9.11 13.46 -4.72
N GLU A 227 -10.23 13.47 -4.00
CA GLU A 227 -10.99 14.67 -3.69
C GLU A 227 -10.89 15.01 -2.20
N LEU A 228 -10.84 16.31 -1.87
CA LEU A 228 -10.67 16.76 -0.48
C LEU A 228 -11.87 17.53 0.03
N GLU A 229 -12.25 17.23 1.26
CA GLU A 229 -13.27 17.95 2.01
C GLU A 229 -12.81 18.29 3.42
N LEU A 230 -13.38 19.35 3.98
CA LEU A 230 -13.21 19.76 5.36
C LEU A 230 -14.55 19.59 6.10
N LEU A 231 -14.55 18.72 7.10
CA LEU A 231 -15.67 18.49 8.00
C LEU A 231 -15.49 19.33 9.28
N ASP A 232 -16.48 20.14 9.62
CA ASP A 232 -16.61 20.76 10.94
C ASP A 232 -17.23 19.74 11.90
N LEU A 233 -16.44 19.28 12.89
CA LEU A 233 -16.81 18.21 13.81
C LEU A 233 -17.86 18.63 14.85
N ARG A 234 -18.20 19.93 14.94
CA ARG A 234 -19.20 20.45 15.90
C ARG A 234 -20.58 20.53 15.28
N SER A 235 -20.64 21.05 14.06
CA SER A 235 -21.87 21.28 13.30
C SER A 235 -22.21 20.12 12.37
N GLY A 236 -21.23 19.29 12.00
CA GLY A 236 -21.38 18.25 10.98
C GLY A 236 -21.37 18.79 9.55
N MET A 237 -21.12 20.09 9.35
CA MET A 237 -21.07 20.67 8.01
C MET A 237 -19.79 20.23 7.28
N VAL A 238 -19.95 19.87 6.02
CA VAL A 238 -18.87 19.48 5.13
C VAL A 238 -18.78 20.50 3.99
N GLY A 239 -17.56 20.85 3.59
CA GLY A 239 -17.31 21.70 2.42
C GLY A 239 -16.04 21.29 1.70
N PRO A 240 -15.91 21.62 0.40
CA PRO A 240 -14.73 21.27 -0.39
C PRO A 240 -13.48 22.01 0.09
N LEU A 241 -12.33 21.37 -0.06
CA LEU A 241 -11.02 22.00 0.01
C LEU A 241 -10.47 22.26 -1.39
N ALA A 242 -9.42 23.08 -1.48
CA ALA A 242 -8.72 23.30 -2.75
C ALA A 242 -8.15 21.98 -3.28
N GLU A 243 -8.15 21.85 -4.61
CA GLU A 243 -7.61 20.67 -5.29
C GLU A 243 -6.12 20.48 -4.97
N PRO A 244 -5.68 19.22 -4.78
CA PRO A 244 -4.28 18.93 -4.56
C PRO A 244 -3.51 19.12 -5.87
N PRO A 245 -2.22 19.50 -5.82
CA PRO A 245 -1.41 19.65 -7.03
C PRO A 245 -1.21 18.36 -7.85
N GLY A 246 -1.34 17.19 -7.23
CA GLY A 246 -1.28 15.88 -7.89
C GLY A 246 -2.58 15.11 -7.70
N ASP A 247 -2.89 14.23 -8.64
CA ASP A 247 -4.14 13.45 -8.72
C ASP A 247 -4.42 12.59 -7.48
N VAL A 248 -3.38 12.19 -6.74
CA VAL A 248 -3.48 11.29 -5.59
C VAL A 248 -2.83 11.93 -4.36
N VAL A 249 -3.59 12.05 -3.28
CA VAL A 249 -3.07 12.47 -1.97
C VAL A 249 -2.56 11.24 -1.23
N THR A 250 -1.29 11.26 -0.85
CA THR A 250 -0.60 10.17 -0.14
C THR A 250 -0.40 10.47 1.35
N GLY A 251 -0.69 11.69 1.78
CA GLY A 251 -0.66 12.07 3.19
C GLY A 251 -1.30 13.42 3.44
N ALA A 252 -1.89 13.58 4.62
CA ALA A 252 -2.50 14.83 5.06
C ALA A 252 -2.26 15.05 6.56
N ALA A 253 -1.87 16.26 6.94
CA ALA A 253 -1.66 16.64 8.33
C ALA A 253 -1.92 18.12 8.55
N PHE A 254 -2.70 18.47 9.57
CA PHE A 254 -2.85 19.86 9.99
C PHE A 254 -1.55 20.37 10.60
N THR A 255 -1.27 21.66 10.39
CA THR A 255 -0.24 22.36 11.16
C THR A 255 -0.63 22.42 12.64
N ARG A 256 0.37 22.54 13.52
CA ARG A 256 0.15 22.53 14.98
C ARG A 256 -0.80 23.64 15.45
N ASP A 257 -0.78 24.78 14.79
CA ASP A 257 -1.67 25.92 15.05
C ASP A 257 -3.06 25.78 14.42
N GLY A 258 -3.28 24.76 13.58
CA GLY A 258 -4.54 24.51 12.88
C GLY A 258 -4.83 25.48 11.74
N ASN A 259 -3.91 26.38 11.38
CA ASN A 259 -4.14 27.41 10.36
C ASN A 259 -3.85 26.93 8.93
N ALA A 260 -3.35 25.71 8.75
CA ALA A 260 -3.11 25.13 7.45
C ALA A 260 -3.19 23.60 7.46
N LEU A 261 -3.40 23.03 6.28
CA LEU A 261 -3.26 21.61 5.98
C LEU A 261 -2.00 21.41 5.13
N LEU A 262 -1.12 20.51 5.55
CA LEU A 262 -0.02 20.00 4.74
C LEU A 262 -0.50 18.75 4.03
N LEU A 263 -0.27 18.68 2.73
CA LEU A 263 -0.61 17.56 1.86
C LEU A 263 0.66 17.02 1.22
N ALA A 264 0.79 15.69 1.21
CA ALA A 264 1.65 14.99 0.27
C ALA A 264 0.76 14.51 -0.87
N SER A 265 1.14 14.84 -2.11
CA SER A 265 0.40 14.42 -3.29
C SER A 265 1.35 14.11 -4.44
N GLU A 266 0.91 13.25 -5.33
CA GLU A 266 1.60 12.88 -6.55
C GLU A 266 0.59 12.63 -7.68
N GLY A 267 1.07 12.59 -8.91
CA GLY A 267 0.29 12.31 -10.08
C GLY A 267 1.15 11.79 -11.22
N PRO A 268 0.56 11.39 -12.35
CA PRO A 268 1.28 10.76 -13.44
C PRO A 268 2.39 11.64 -14.01
N THR A 269 2.12 12.95 -14.07
CA THR A 269 3.02 14.01 -14.54
C THR A 269 3.53 14.91 -13.40
N VAL A 270 3.20 14.57 -12.16
CA VAL A 270 3.51 15.34 -10.96
C VAL A 270 4.27 14.45 -9.98
N PRO A 271 5.61 14.57 -9.90
CA PRO A 271 6.39 13.81 -8.93
C PRO A 271 5.92 14.04 -7.48
N PRO A 272 6.20 13.12 -6.55
CA PRO A 272 5.83 13.28 -5.14
C PRO A 272 6.29 14.62 -4.58
N GLN A 273 5.35 15.41 -4.09
CA GLN A 273 5.62 16.73 -3.56
C GLN A 273 4.72 17.07 -2.37
N LEU A 274 5.14 18.08 -1.59
CA LEU A 274 4.35 18.62 -0.50
C LEU A 274 3.64 19.89 -0.95
N ALA A 275 2.43 20.10 -0.43
CA ALA A 275 1.68 21.33 -0.60
C ALA A 275 1.12 21.81 0.73
N ARG A 276 0.88 23.11 0.84
CA ARG A 276 0.23 23.74 1.99
C ARG A 276 -1.05 24.41 1.52
N ILE A 277 -2.17 24.07 2.16
CA ILE A 277 -3.47 24.72 2.01
C ILE A 277 -3.69 25.62 3.23
N GLY A 278 -3.85 26.92 3.02
CA GLY A 278 -4.25 27.85 4.07
C GLY A 278 -5.68 27.59 4.56
N LEU A 279 -5.93 27.69 5.86
CA LEU A 279 -7.25 27.52 6.46
C LEU A 279 -7.61 28.78 7.25
N ASP A 280 -8.35 29.70 6.64
CA ASP A 280 -8.85 30.88 7.33
C ASP A 280 -10.05 30.54 8.24
N PRO A 281 -10.16 31.17 9.42
CA PRO A 281 -11.35 31.03 10.26
C PRO A 281 -12.61 31.49 9.51
N GLY A 282 -13.47 30.54 9.13
CA GLY A 282 -14.78 30.82 8.53
C GLY A 282 -14.87 30.74 7.01
N ARG A 283 -13.76 30.54 6.28
CA ARG A 283 -13.77 30.17 4.85
C ARG A 283 -12.58 29.26 4.51
N PRO A 284 -12.79 28.03 4.04
CA PRO A 284 -11.70 27.30 3.38
C PRO A 284 -11.30 28.12 2.15
N SER A 285 -10.05 28.58 2.08
CA SER A 285 -9.57 29.31 0.90
C SER A 285 -9.34 28.30 -0.22
N LEU A 286 -10.28 28.22 -1.16
CA LEU A 286 -10.19 27.39 -2.36
C LEU A 286 -9.00 27.77 -3.27
N GLU A 287 -8.32 28.88 -3.00
CA GLU A 287 -7.27 29.45 -3.86
C GLU A 287 -5.85 29.42 -3.25
N ALA A 288 -5.67 29.02 -1.98
CA ALA A 288 -4.38 29.16 -1.29
C ALA A 288 -3.59 27.85 -1.19
N VAL A 289 -3.26 27.24 -2.33
CA VAL A 289 -2.35 26.08 -2.40
C VAL A 289 -0.94 26.54 -2.73
N THR A 290 0.03 26.19 -1.89
CA THR A 290 1.45 26.48 -2.12
C THR A 290 2.25 25.19 -2.17
N VAL A 291 2.89 24.89 -3.31
CA VAL A 291 3.80 23.73 -3.47
C VAL A 291 5.13 23.98 -2.74
N LEU A 292 5.68 22.93 -2.12
CA LEU A 292 6.87 22.95 -1.29
C LEU A 292 7.86 21.86 -1.74
N PRO A 293 9.05 22.22 -2.28
CA PRO A 293 9.51 23.58 -2.61
C PRO A 293 8.76 24.17 -3.83
N PRO A 294 8.72 25.50 -3.98
CA PRO A 294 7.83 26.18 -4.93
C PRO A 294 8.17 26.01 -6.41
N THR A 295 9.32 25.45 -6.77
CA THR A 295 9.68 25.23 -8.18
C THR A 295 10.66 24.06 -8.31
N PRO A 296 10.42 23.11 -9.22
CA PRO A 296 11.44 22.13 -9.57
C PRO A 296 12.64 22.83 -10.24
N PRO A 297 13.87 22.31 -10.07
CA PRO A 297 15.04 22.84 -10.77
C PRO A 297 14.82 22.94 -12.29
N GLU A 298 15.28 24.04 -12.91
CA GLU A 298 15.07 24.32 -14.35
C GLU A 298 15.49 23.18 -15.28
N HIS A 299 16.57 22.47 -14.92
CA HIS A 299 17.08 21.35 -15.71
C HIS A 299 16.13 20.14 -15.79
N LEU A 300 15.04 20.13 -15.02
CA LEU A 300 14.01 19.08 -15.07
C LEU A 300 12.78 19.48 -15.90
N TRP A 301 12.66 20.73 -16.36
CA TRP A 301 11.43 21.20 -16.99
C TRP A 301 11.09 20.44 -18.27
N ASP A 302 12.05 20.25 -19.17
CA ASP A 302 11.83 19.49 -20.41
C ASP A 302 11.44 18.04 -20.13
N ALA A 303 12.06 17.43 -19.09
CA ALA A 303 11.74 16.06 -18.69
C ALA A 303 10.32 15.95 -18.11
N LEU A 304 9.88 16.94 -17.35
CA LEU A 304 8.52 17.00 -16.80
C LEU A 304 7.47 17.26 -17.89
N ASP A 305 7.76 18.14 -18.85
CA ASP A 305 6.86 18.44 -19.97
C ASP A 305 6.67 17.20 -20.88
N ALA A 306 7.67 16.32 -20.94
CA ALA A 306 7.61 15.06 -21.66
C ALA A 306 6.75 13.96 -20.99
N LEU A 307 6.38 14.07 -19.70
CA LEU A 307 5.60 13.06 -18.98
C LEU A 307 4.13 13.01 -19.40
N VAL A 308 3.60 11.81 -19.64
CA VAL A 308 2.21 11.63 -20.11
C VAL A 308 1.22 11.39 -18.97
N GLY A 309 0.00 11.89 -19.14
CA GLY A 309 -1.15 11.53 -18.30
C GLY A 309 -1.92 10.33 -18.88
N PRO A 310 -2.56 9.49 -18.05
CA PRO A 310 -3.35 8.37 -18.50
C PRO A 310 -4.81 8.74 -18.77
N THR A 311 -5.51 7.88 -19.51
CA THR A 311 -6.96 7.86 -19.61
C THR A 311 -7.54 6.70 -18.80
N LEU A 312 -8.63 6.91 -18.07
CA LEU A 312 -9.37 5.84 -17.42
C LEU A 312 -10.27 5.16 -18.44
N HIS A 313 -10.21 3.84 -18.52
CA HIS A 313 -11.07 3.03 -19.37
C HIS A 313 -11.87 2.04 -18.52
N GLU A 314 -13.16 1.92 -18.82
CA GLU A 314 -14.02 0.87 -18.30
C GLU A 314 -14.15 -0.26 -19.34
N PHE A 315 -14.19 -1.49 -18.86
CA PHE A 315 -14.38 -2.68 -19.67
C PHE A 315 -15.10 -3.76 -18.86
N THR A 316 -15.50 -4.84 -19.52
CA THR A 316 -16.32 -5.89 -18.90
C THR A 316 -15.53 -7.19 -18.80
N GLY A 317 -15.47 -7.75 -17.60
CA GLY A 317 -14.98 -9.10 -17.35
C GLY A 317 -15.87 -10.16 -17.99
N GLU A 318 -15.38 -11.38 -18.13
CA GLU A 318 -16.09 -12.45 -18.87
C GLU A 318 -17.44 -12.86 -18.25
N ASP A 319 -17.62 -12.58 -16.95
CA ASP A 319 -18.85 -12.81 -16.20
C ASP A 319 -19.77 -11.59 -16.12
N GLY A 320 -19.44 -10.50 -16.83
CA GLY A 320 -20.22 -9.27 -16.85
C GLY A 320 -19.83 -8.23 -15.80
N LEU A 321 -18.83 -8.50 -14.95
CA LEU A 321 -18.35 -7.52 -13.97
C LEU A 321 -17.70 -6.32 -14.67
N THR A 322 -18.10 -5.10 -14.32
CA THR A 322 -17.41 -3.88 -14.78
C THR A 322 -16.06 -3.74 -14.09
N LEU A 323 -15.01 -3.57 -14.88
CA LEU A 323 -13.63 -3.35 -14.47
C LEU A 323 -13.15 -2.01 -15.02
N SER A 324 -12.08 -1.47 -14.44
CA SER A 324 -11.46 -0.23 -14.93
C SER A 324 -9.96 -0.35 -15.02
N GLY A 325 -9.31 0.53 -15.78
CA GLY A 325 -7.85 0.56 -15.89
C GLY A 325 -7.31 1.86 -16.46
N TRP A 326 -6.10 2.22 -16.04
CA TRP A 326 -5.40 3.39 -16.52
C TRP A 326 -4.56 3.06 -17.74
N LEU A 327 -4.80 3.77 -18.85
CA LEU A 327 -4.04 3.62 -20.09
C LEU A 327 -3.09 4.80 -20.28
N PHE A 328 -1.79 4.52 -20.24
CA PHE A 328 -0.73 5.44 -20.60
C PHE A 328 -0.31 5.18 -22.05
N ARG A 329 -0.38 6.20 -22.91
CA ARG A 329 -0.07 6.07 -24.33
C ARG A 329 1.08 6.98 -24.76
N PRO A 330 1.93 6.54 -25.70
CA PRO A 330 2.89 7.41 -26.35
C PRO A 330 2.17 8.58 -27.03
N ARG A 331 2.68 9.81 -26.87
CA ARG A 331 2.07 11.01 -27.49
C ARG A 331 2.00 10.94 -29.02
N THR A 332 2.89 10.15 -29.62
CA THR A 332 2.99 9.93 -31.06
C THR A 332 2.07 8.82 -31.56
N ALA A 333 1.34 8.13 -30.67
CA ALA A 333 0.47 7.03 -31.06
C ALA A 333 -0.80 7.53 -31.78
N LEU A 334 -1.00 7.06 -33.01
CA LEU A 334 -2.19 7.36 -33.82
C LEU A 334 -3.18 6.18 -33.91
N GLY A 335 -2.87 5.04 -33.29
CA GLY A 335 -3.64 3.80 -33.36
C GLY A 335 -3.15 2.76 -32.36
N ALA A 336 -3.33 1.48 -32.71
CA ALA A 336 -2.89 0.35 -31.88
C ALA A 336 -1.40 0.40 -31.57
N THR A 337 -1.04 0.24 -30.30
CA THR A 337 0.34 0.27 -29.82
C THR A 337 0.80 -1.08 -29.27
N PRO A 338 2.11 -1.38 -29.33
CA PRO A 338 2.70 -2.34 -28.41
C PRO A 338 2.32 -1.95 -26.97
N THR A 339 1.81 -2.90 -26.21
CA THR A 339 1.23 -2.59 -24.89
C THR A 339 1.71 -3.58 -23.85
N LEU A 340 2.14 -3.08 -22.69
CA LEU A 340 2.39 -3.88 -21.50
C LEU A 340 1.18 -3.77 -20.56
N ILE A 341 0.58 -4.91 -20.21
CA ILE A 341 -0.39 -4.97 -19.11
C ILE A 341 0.40 -4.96 -17.80
N TRP A 342 0.09 -4.01 -16.90
CA TRP A 342 0.72 -3.93 -15.58
C TRP A 342 -0.28 -4.28 -14.47
N LEU A 343 0.04 -5.31 -13.68
CA LEU A 343 -0.80 -5.83 -12.61
C LEU A 343 -0.24 -5.40 -11.25
N HIS A 344 -1.04 -4.70 -10.45
CA HIS A 344 -0.63 -4.21 -9.13
C HIS A 344 -0.56 -5.33 -8.08
N GLY A 345 0.13 -5.05 -6.97
CA GLY A 345 0.41 -6.01 -5.89
C GLY A 345 -0.54 -5.92 -4.70
N GLY A 346 -0.73 -7.05 -4.00
CA GLY A 346 -1.79 -7.29 -3.02
C GLY A 346 -3.15 -7.24 -3.71
N PRO A 347 -4.03 -8.27 -3.66
CA PRO A 347 -5.26 -8.17 -4.44
C PRO A 347 -6.01 -6.87 -4.10
N GLU A 348 -6.04 -6.49 -2.81
CA GLU A 348 -6.71 -5.30 -2.30
C GLU A 348 -5.94 -3.96 -2.45
N ALA A 349 -4.82 -3.88 -3.17
CA ALA A 349 -4.33 -2.57 -3.60
C ALA A 349 -5.21 -2.04 -4.74
N GLN A 350 -4.94 -0.81 -5.17
CA GLN A 350 -5.60 -0.22 -6.33
C GLN A 350 -4.53 0.40 -7.21
N GLU A 351 -4.63 0.18 -8.51
CA GLU A 351 -3.92 0.99 -9.49
C GLU A 351 -4.56 2.38 -9.58
N ARG A 352 -3.73 3.40 -9.31
CA ARG A 352 -4.12 4.80 -9.23
C ARG A 352 -3.18 5.63 -10.11
N PRO A 353 -3.60 6.80 -10.60
CA PRO A 353 -2.77 7.67 -11.43
C PRO A 353 -1.70 8.36 -10.58
N THR A 354 -0.74 7.59 -10.07
CA THR A 354 0.41 8.05 -9.27
C THR A 354 1.63 8.26 -10.16
N PHE A 355 2.71 8.80 -9.59
CA PHE A 355 3.94 8.97 -10.34
C PHE A 355 4.67 7.62 -10.50
N GLN A 356 4.63 7.04 -11.70
CA GLN A 356 5.26 5.75 -12.03
C GLN A 356 6.41 5.91 -13.03
N PRO A 357 7.69 5.96 -12.57
CA PRO A 357 8.83 6.10 -13.46
C PRO A 357 8.95 5.03 -14.54
N LEU A 358 8.55 3.79 -14.22
CA LEU A 358 8.57 2.68 -15.17
C LEU A 358 7.60 2.93 -16.32
N PHE A 359 6.38 3.41 -16.03
CA PHE A 359 5.36 3.64 -17.06
C PHE A 359 5.80 4.77 -17.99
N GLN A 360 6.31 5.87 -17.42
CA GLN A 360 6.83 7.00 -18.19
C GLN A 360 7.99 6.58 -19.10
N ALA A 361 8.90 5.73 -18.60
CA ALA A 361 10.01 5.22 -19.39
C ALA A 361 9.57 4.27 -20.52
N LEU A 362 8.65 3.34 -20.27
CA LEU A 362 8.09 2.45 -21.30
C LEU A 362 7.37 3.24 -22.40
N VAL A 363 6.57 4.23 -22.00
CA VAL A 363 5.83 5.08 -22.94
C VAL A 363 6.75 5.94 -23.78
N ALA A 364 7.85 6.44 -23.20
CA ALA A 364 8.87 7.17 -23.94
C ALA A 364 9.55 6.30 -25.02
N GLU A 365 9.68 4.99 -24.77
CA GLU A 365 10.18 4.01 -25.76
C GLU A 365 9.11 3.56 -26.77
N GLY A 366 7.86 4.07 -26.66
CA GLY A 366 6.78 3.71 -27.58
C GLY A 366 5.95 2.49 -27.17
N VAL A 367 6.11 2.00 -25.95
CA VAL A 367 5.29 0.92 -25.37
C VAL A 367 4.20 1.55 -24.48
N ALA A 368 2.94 1.39 -24.84
CA ALA A 368 1.84 1.79 -23.97
C ALA A 368 1.78 0.91 -22.72
N VAL A 369 1.25 1.45 -21.63
CA VAL A 369 1.01 0.68 -20.40
C VAL A 369 -0.47 0.74 -20.07
N PHE A 370 -1.11 -0.41 -19.96
CA PHE A 370 -2.46 -0.52 -19.41
C PHE A 370 -2.39 -1.17 -18.04
N ALA A 371 -2.84 -0.46 -17.01
CA ALA A 371 -2.77 -0.91 -15.65
C ALA A 371 -4.21 -1.09 -15.11
N PRO A 372 -4.81 -2.28 -15.27
CA PRO A 372 -6.17 -2.55 -14.83
C PRO A 372 -6.27 -2.78 -13.32
N ASN A 373 -7.39 -2.34 -12.77
CA ASN A 373 -7.90 -2.77 -11.47
C ASN A 373 -8.74 -4.04 -11.69
N VAL A 374 -8.09 -5.21 -11.59
CA VAL A 374 -8.79 -6.51 -11.64
C VAL A 374 -9.66 -6.71 -10.40
N ARG A 375 -10.62 -7.63 -10.44
CA ARG A 375 -11.43 -7.92 -9.23
C ARG A 375 -10.52 -8.32 -8.05
N GLY A 376 -10.93 -7.94 -6.85
CA GLY A 376 -10.08 -8.01 -5.66
C GLY A 376 -9.43 -6.66 -5.30
N SER A 377 -9.34 -5.72 -6.25
CA SER A 377 -8.77 -4.38 -6.01
C SER A 377 -9.53 -3.59 -4.94
N GLY A 378 -8.81 -2.72 -4.22
CA GLY A 378 -9.41 -1.71 -3.34
C GLY A 378 -10.01 -0.54 -4.12
N GLY A 379 -10.74 0.35 -3.45
CA GLY A 379 -11.31 1.57 -4.04
C GLY A 379 -12.67 1.38 -4.73
N PHE A 380 -13.16 0.14 -4.83
CA PHE A 380 -14.45 -0.22 -5.42
C PHE A 380 -15.42 -0.86 -4.41
N GLY A 381 -15.13 -0.67 -3.11
CA GLY A 381 -15.93 -1.20 -2.02
C GLY A 381 -15.57 -2.64 -1.65
N ARG A 382 -16.11 -3.06 -0.51
CA ARG A 382 -15.82 -4.36 0.11
C ARG A 382 -16.14 -5.52 -0.83
N SER A 383 -17.29 -5.50 -1.49
CA SER A 383 -17.74 -6.58 -2.37
C SER A 383 -16.79 -6.80 -3.54
N PHE A 384 -16.28 -5.72 -4.15
CA PHE A 384 -15.29 -5.82 -5.23
C PHE A 384 -13.93 -6.30 -4.70
N SER A 385 -13.49 -5.81 -3.54
CA SER A 385 -12.21 -6.20 -2.93
C SER A 385 -12.13 -7.67 -2.49
N GLN A 386 -13.29 -8.32 -2.29
CA GLN A 386 -13.42 -9.73 -1.88
C GLN A 386 -13.84 -10.63 -3.06
N ALA A 387 -13.92 -10.06 -4.27
CA ALA A 387 -14.40 -10.77 -5.45
C ALA A 387 -13.37 -11.77 -6.03
N ASP A 388 -12.12 -11.78 -5.54
CA ASP A 388 -11.08 -12.75 -5.92
C ASP A 388 -10.74 -13.76 -4.79
N ASP A 389 -11.49 -13.77 -3.70
CA ASP A 389 -11.23 -14.65 -2.57
C ASP A 389 -11.49 -16.14 -2.92
N HIS A 390 -10.58 -17.01 -2.46
CA HIS A 390 -10.61 -18.47 -2.63
C HIS A 390 -10.79 -18.89 -4.11
N GLU A 391 -11.81 -19.71 -4.42
CA GLU A 391 -12.07 -20.23 -5.77
C GLU A 391 -12.37 -19.13 -6.78
N ARG A 392 -12.83 -17.95 -6.34
CA ARG A 392 -13.12 -16.83 -7.25
C ARG A 392 -11.86 -16.27 -7.90
N ARG A 393 -10.68 -16.60 -7.36
CA ARG A 393 -9.39 -16.22 -7.93
C ARG A 393 -9.17 -16.77 -9.35
N PHE A 394 -9.77 -17.90 -9.70
CA PHE A 394 -9.75 -18.37 -11.09
C PHE A 394 -10.44 -17.40 -12.06
N VAL A 395 -11.50 -16.73 -11.60
CA VAL A 395 -12.19 -15.70 -12.39
C VAL A 395 -11.37 -14.40 -12.42
N ALA A 396 -10.67 -14.06 -11.33
CA ALA A 396 -9.75 -12.91 -11.34
C ALA A 396 -8.61 -13.08 -12.35
N ILE A 397 -8.15 -14.31 -12.62
CA ILE A 397 -7.18 -14.58 -13.69
C ILE A 397 -7.78 -14.26 -15.07
N THR A 398 -9.07 -14.53 -15.30
CA THR A 398 -9.73 -14.22 -16.59
C THR A 398 -9.91 -12.72 -16.83
N ASP A 399 -9.94 -11.89 -15.78
CA ASP A 399 -9.95 -10.42 -15.92
C ASP A 399 -8.73 -9.90 -16.69
N VAL A 400 -7.56 -10.57 -16.57
CA VAL A 400 -6.36 -10.22 -17.34
C VAL A 400 -6.58 -10.44 -18.84
N ARG A 401 -7.21 -11.57 -19.22
CA ARG A 401 -7.59 -11.83 -20.61
C ARG A 401 -8.65 -10.84 -21.09
N ALA A 402 -9.64 -10.51 -20.26
CA ALA A 402 -10.65 -9.51 -20.60
C ALA A 402 -10.03 -8.13 -20.88
N ALA A 403 -9.03 -7.71 -20.10
CA ALA A 403 -8.27 -6.48 -20.35
C ALA A 403 -7.55 -6.52 -21.71
N VAL A 404 -6.89 -7.64 -22.03
CA VAL A 404 -6.23 -7.84 -23.34
C VAL A 404 -7.24 -7.76 -24.49
N THR A 405 -8.36 -8.47 -24.39
CA THR A 405 -9.44 -8.47 -25.38
C THR A 405 -9.99 -7.07 -25.60
N PHE A 406 -10.31 -6.35 -24.53
CA PHE A 406 -10.83 -4.98 -24.60
C PHE A 406 -9.88 -4.05 -25.39
N LEU A 407 -8.58 -4.08 -25.07
CA LEU A 407 -7.61 -3.21 -25.73
C LEU A 407 -7.44 -3.55 -27.22
N ALA A 408 -7.43 -4.85 -27.55
CA ALA A 408 -7.30 -5.32 -28.93
C ALA A 408 -8.53 -4.96 -29.77
N GLU A 409 -9.74 -5.26 -29.28
CA GLU A 409 -11.00 -4.98 -29.98
C GLU A 409 -11.28 -3.48 -30.12
N SER A 410 -10.83 -2.67 -29.15
CA SER A 410 -10.93 -1.21 -29.21
C SER A 410 -9.88 -0.57 -30.13
N GLY A 411 -8.96 -1.35 -30.72
CA GLY A 411 -7.86 -0.84 -31.54
C GLY A 411 -6.83 -0.01 -30.76
N LEU A 412 -6.78 -0.18 -29.44
CA LEU A 412 -5.85 0.52 -28.54
C LEU A 412 -4.51 -0.23 -28.44
N ALA A 413 -4.54 -1.56 -28.44
CA ALA A 413 -3.35 -2.41 -28.45
C ALA A 413 -3.25 -3.25 -29.72
N ASP A 414 -2.02 -3.50 -30.16
CA ASP A 414 -1.74 -4.47 -31.21
C ASP A 414 -1.76 -5.89 -30.61
N PRO A 415 -2.69 -6.78 -31.01
CA PRO A 415 -2.84 -8.10 -30.40
C PRO A 415 -1.60 -9.00 -30.55
N ALA A 416 -0.70 -8.73 -31.50
CA ALA A 416 0.54 -9.49 -31.66
C ALA A 416 1.69 -8.97 -30.78
N ARG A 417 1.52 -7.80 -30.13
CA ARG A 417 2.57 -7.09 -29.37
C ARG A 417 2.08 -6.70 -27.98
N ILE A 418 1.59 -7.69 -27.24
CA ILE A 418 1.14 -7.54 -25.85
C ILE A 418 2.12 -8.23 -24.91
N GLY A 419 2.57 -7.53 -23.89
CA GLY A 419 3.30 -8.11 -22.76
C GLY A 419 2.48 -8.07 -21.48
N VAL A 420 2.90 -8.79 -20.46
CA VAL A 420 2.33 -8.74 -19.11
C VAL A 420 3.42 -8.61 -18.07
N ALA A 421 3.19 -7.77 -17.08
CA ALA A 421 4.08 -7.55 -15.97
C ALA A 421 3.28 -7.28 -14.70
N GLY A 422 3.89 -7.53 -13.55
CA GLY A 422 3.26 -7.18 -12.30
C GLY A 422 4.15 -7.45 -11.11
N ARG A 423 3.72 -6.94 -9.95
CA ARG A 423 4.49 -7.04 -8.71
C ARG A 423 3.72 -7.74 -7.61
N SER A 424 4.38 -8.60 -6.83
CA SER A 424 3.79 -9.30 -5.68
C SER A 424 2.59 -10.13 -6.16
N TYR A 425 1.37 -9.86 -5.67
CA TYR A 425 0.17 -10.46 -6.24
C TYR A 425 0.04 -10.28 -7.77
N GLY A 426 0.45 -9.13 -8.31
CA GLY A 426 0.50 -8.90 -9.75
C GLY A 426 1.58 -9.74 -10.44
N GLY A 427 2.65 -10.11 -9.74
CA GLY A 427 3.65 -11.08 -10.21
C GLY A 427 3.07 -12.49 -10.27
N TYR A 428 2.31 -12.89 -9.24
CA TYR A 428 1.49 -14.11 -9.28
C TYR A 428 0.52 -14.10 -10.47
N LEU A 429 -0.24 -13.01 -10.68
CA LEU A 429 -1.15 -12.91 -11.82
C LEU A 429 -0.42 -12.89 -13.16
N THR A 430 0.80 -12.37 -13.22
CA THR A 430 1.66 -12.43 -14.42
C THR A 430 2.00 -13.88 -14.73
N LEU A 431 2.52 -14.63 -13.76
CA LEU A 431 2.83 -16.06 -13.92
C LEU A 431 1.57 -16.86 -14.28
N ALA A 432 0.44 -16.61 -13.59
CA ALA A 432 -0.84 -17.26 -13.86
C ALA A 432 -1.35 -16.95 -15.27
N ALA A 433 -1.35 -15.68 -15.70
CA ALA A 433 -1.79 -15.31 -17.04
C ALA A 433 -0.92 -15.97 -18.13
N MET A 434 0.41 -15.99 -17.94
CA MET A 434 1.34 -16.61 -18.89
C MET A 434 1.25 -18.13 -18.95
N THR A 435 0.71 -18.77 -17.92
CA THR A 435 0.52 -20.24 -17.88
C THR A 435 -0.88 -20.65 -18.32
N TRP A 436 -1.92 -19.86 -18.03
CA TRP A 436 -3.30 -20.14 -18.44
C TRP A 436 -3.58 -19.69 -19.88
N PHE A 437 -3.03 -18.54 -20.30
CA PHE A 437 -3.23 -17.92 -21.62
C PHE A 437 -1.89 -17.62 -22.31
N PRO A 438 -1.01 -18.61 -22.50
CA PRO A 438 0.34 -18.41 -23.02
C PRO A 438 0.39 -17.75 -24.41
N GLU A 439 -0.68 -17.90 -25.20
CA GLU A 439 -0.81 -17.34 -26.55
C GLU A 439 -1.02 -15.82 -26.59
N LEU A 440 -1.41 -15.20 -25.47
CA LEU A 440 -1.74 -13.77 -25.44
C LEU A 440 -0.50 -12.87 -25.29
N PHE A 441 0.60 -13.42 -24.81
CA PHE A 441 1.73 -12.62 -24.36
C PHE A 441 2.99 -12.92 -25.17
N ARG A 442 3.67 -11.86 -25.58
CA ARG A 442 4.96 -11.88 -26.26
C ARG A 442 6.14 -11.73 -25.30
N VAL A 443 5.91 -11.17 -24.11
CA VAL A 443 6.92 -11.02 -23.06
C VAL A 443 6.28 -10.95 -21.67
N GLY A 444 6.99 -11.47 -20.67
CA GLY A 444 6.62 -11.42 -19.26
C GLY A 444 7.65 -10.71 -18.39
N VAL A 445 7.18 -10.02 -17.34
CA VAL A 445 8.03 -9.54 -16.23
C VAL A 445 7.37 -9.83 -14.89
N ASP A 446 7.87 -10.83 -14.18
CA ASP A 446 7.46 -11.17 -12.83
C ASP A 446 8.34 -10.45 -11.81
N VAL A 447 7.75 -9.58 -10.98
CA VAL A 447 8.44 -8.91 -9.88
C VAL A 447 7.94 -9.48 -8.56
N CYS A 448 8.78 -10.25 -7.87
CA CYS A 448 8.48 -10.88 -6.59
C CYS A 448 7.10 -11.56 -6.50
N GLY A 449 6.70 -12.30 -7.55
CA GLY A 449 5.46 -13.06 -7.60
C GLY A 449 5.48 -14.36 -6.80
N ILE A 450 4.29 -14.79 -6.39
CA ILE A 450 4.09 -16.10 -5.76
C ILE A 450 3.94 -17.12 -6.89
N ALA A 451 4.79 -18.14 -6.91
CA ALA A 451 4.79 -19.21 -7.90
C ALA A 451 4.14 -20.49 -7.36
N ASP A 452 4.30 -20.74 -6.06
CA ASP A 452 3.72 -21.89 -5.37
C ASP A 452 3.21 -21.48 -3.98
N PHE A 453 1.90 -21.62 -3.77
CA PHE A 453 1.30 -21.32 -2.48
C PHE A 453 1.78 -22.25 -1.37
N GLU A 454 2.16 -23.50 -1.66
CA GLU A 454 2.67 -24.44 -0.66
C GLU A 454 4.01 -23.97 -0.09
N THR A 455 4.99 -23.63 -0.94
CA THR A 455 6.28 -23.09 -0.49
C THR A 455 6.16 -21.68 0.09
N PHE A 456 5.29 -20.84 -0.49
CA PHE A 456 4.98 -19.52 0.07
C PHE A 456 4.51 -19.61 1.52
N TYR A 457 3.53 -20.46 1.83
CA TYR A 457 3.02 -20.63 3.19
C TYR A 457 4.05 -21.24 4.15
N ALA A 458 4.95 -22.08 3.64
CA ALA A 458 6.00 -22.72 4.43
C ALA A 458 7.15 -21.75 4.79
N GLU A 459 7.43 -20.77 3.93
CA GLU A 459 8.66 -19.96 4.02
C GLU A 459 8.43 -18.46 4.32
N THR A 460 7.22 -17.93 4.09
CA THR A 460 6.89 -16.53 4.40
C THR A 460 6.80 -16.28 5.91
N GLU A 461 6.76 -15.01 6.33
CA GLU A 461 6.59 -14.71 7.75
C GLU A 461 5.23 -15.23 8.28
N PRO A 462 5.17 -15.74 9.52
CA PRO A 462 3.97 -16.44 10.00
C PRO A 462 2.72 -15.55 10.06
N TRP A 463 2.90 -14.25 10.32
CA TRP A 463 1.80 -13.28 10.31
C TRP A 463 1.34 -12.91 8.89
N ILE A 464 2.20 -13.07 7.88
CA ILE A 464 1.87 -12.87 6.47
C ILE A 464 1.07 -14.09 5.98
N ALA A 465 1.55 -15.31 6.28
CA ALA A 465 0.82 -16.55 6.07
C ALA A 465 -0.60 -16.48 6.69
N ALA A 466 -0.70 -16.15 7.97
CA ALA A 466 -2.01 -16.04 8.62
C ALA A 466 -2.94 -15.00 7.95
N ALA A 467 -2.39 -13.88 7.46
CA ALA A 467 -3.16 -12.84 6.77
C ALA A 467 -3.55 -13.24 5.33
N ALA A 468 -2.81 -14.14 4.69
CA ALA A 468 -3.07 -14.66 3.35
C ALA A 468 -4.25 -15.66 3.30
N THR A 469 -4.53 -16.36 4.41
CA THR A 469 -5.56 -17.41 4.47
C THR A 469 -6.96 -16.96 4.06
N THR A 470 -7.35 -15.72 4.37
CA THR A 470 -8.69 -15.20 4.04
C THR A 470 -8.87 -14.98 2.55
N LYS A 471 -7.77 -14.92 1.79
CA LYS A 471 -7.77 -14.58 0.37
C LYS A 471 -7.48 -15.78 -0.51
N TYR A 472 -6.45 -16.54 -0.17
CA TYR A 472 -5.98 -17.64 -1.01
C TYR A 472 -6.59 -18.99 -0.58
N GLY A 473 -6.89 -19.15 0.70
CA GLY A 473 -7.26 -20.43 1.31
C GLY A 473 -6.32 -20.82 2.43
N ASP A 474 -6.79 -21.70 3.30
CA ASP A 474 -6.04 -22.26 4.42
C ASP A 474 -5.08 -23.37 3.93
N PRO A 475 -3.77 -23.32 4.27
CA PRO A 475 -2.78 -24.28 3.76
C PRO A 475 -2.98 -25.72 4.23
N GLU A 476 -3.81 -25.98 5.25
CA GLU A 476 -4.15 -27.33 5.66
C GLU A 476 -5.46 -27.81 5.01
N ARG A 477 -6.48 -26.95 5.00
CA ARG A 477 -7.84 -27.32 4.56
C ARG A 477 -8.03 -27.20 3.05
N ASP A 478 -7.39 -26.22 2.44
CA ASP A 478 -7.58 -25.82 1.04
C ASP A 478 -6.37 -26.21 0.17
N ARG A 479 -5.56 -27.19 0.60
CA ARG A 479 -4.35 -27.66 -0.12
C ARG A 479 -4.57 -27.88 -1.61
N ARG A 480 -5.71 -28.47 -1.98
CA ARG A 480 -6.05 -28.72 -3.39
C ARG A 480 -6.25 -27.42 -4.17
N LEU A 481 -7.03 -26.48 -3.63
CA LEU A 481 -7.26 -25.18 -4.24
C LEU A 481 -5.94 -24.42 -4.43
N LEU A 482 -5.12 -24.35 -3.37
CA LEU A 482 -3.82 -23.67 -3.41
C LEU A 482 -2.89 -24.27 -4.45
N ARG A 483 -2.87 -25.60 -4.56
CA ARG A 483 -2.12 -26.29 -5.61
C ARG A 483 -2.65 -25.96 -7.01
N GLU A 484 -3.96 -25.99 -7.23
CA GLU A 484 -4.56 -25.67 -8.53
C GLU A 484 -4.34 -24.19 -8.92
N LEU A 485 -4.24 -23.28 -7.95
CA LEU A 485 -3.92 -21.87 -8.19
C LEU A 485 -2.43 -21.61 -8.44
N SER A 486 -1.53 -22.51 -8.06
CA SER A 486 -0.07 -22.28 -8.11
C SER A 486 0.48 -22.37 -9.54
N PRO A 487 1.00 -21.26 -10.12
CA PRO A 487 1.48 -21.26 -11.50
C PRO A 487 2.63 -22.23 -11.78
N ILE A 488 3.44 -22.58 -10.77
CA ILE A 488 4.59 -23.46 -10.96
C ILE A 488 4.19 -24.83 -11.55
N HIS A 489 2.99 -25.33 -11.25
CA HIS A 489 2.52 -26.63 -11.76
C HIS A 489 2.05 -26.59 -13.22
N HIS A 490 2.02 -25.40 -13.80
CA HIS A 490 1.69 -25.16 -15.20
C HIS A 490 2.80 -24.37 -15.92
N ILE A 491 3.98 -24.23 -15.29
CA ILE A 491 5.10 -23.46 -15.84
C ILE A 491 5.59 -24.03 -17.17
N ASP A 492 5.26 -25.30 -17.45
CA ASP A 492 5.51 -25.94 -18.74
C ASP A 492 4.77 -25.25 -19.91
N ARG A 493 3.72 -24.50 -19.62
CA ARG A 493 2.94 -23.78 -20.63
C ARG A 493 3.52 -22.42 -20.99
N VAL A 494 4.42 -21.84 -20.18
CA VAL A 494 5.06 -20.56 -20.49
C VAL A 494 5.86 -20.69 -21.78
N ALA A 495 5.48 -19.91 -22.79
CA ALA A 495 6.11 -19.90 -24.12
C ALA A 495 6.93 -18.62 -24.38
N ALA A 496 6.48 -17.47 -23.86
CA ALA A 496 7.15 -16.19 -24.06
C ALA A 496 8.37 -16.00 -23.13
N PRO A 497 9.37 -15.17 -23.53
CA PRO A 497 10.47 -14.78 -22.65
C PRO A 497 9.96 -14.14 -21.35
N LEU A 498 10.50 -14.60 -20.22
CA LEU A 498 10.18 -14.08 -18.88
C LEU A 498 11.43 -13.50 -18.21
N LEU A 499 11.30 -12.28 -17.70
CA LEU A 499 12.24 -11.69 -16.74
C LEU A 499 11.67 -11.84 -15.34
N VAL A 500 12.44 -12.43 -14.43
CA VAL A 500 12.12 -12.51 -12.99
C VAL A 500 12.97 -11.50 -12.23
N VAL A 501 12.34 -10.67 -11.40
CA VAL A 501 13.00 -9.63 -10.58
C VAL A 501 12.71 -9.89 -9.11
N HIS A 502 13.75 -9.96 -8.27
CA HIS A 502 13.57 -10.23 -6.83
C HIS A 502 14.59 -9.50 -5.96
N GLY A 503 14.24 -9.27 -4.69
CA GLY A 503 15.17 -8.79 -3.65
C GLY A 503 15.62 -9.94 -2.75
N ALA A 504 16.93 -10.06 -2.48
CA ALA A 504 17.49 -11.18 -1.73
C ALA A 504 17.04 -11.25 -0.25
N HIS A 505 16.46 -10.17 0.28
CA HIS A 505 15.95 -10.07 1.65
C HIS A 505 14.42 -10.03 1.72
N ASP A 506 13.73 -10.43 0.65
CA ASP A 506 12.27 -10.50 0.64
C ASP A 506 11.78 -11.64 1.55
N THR A 507 11.14 -11.26 2.66
CA THR A 507 10.45 -12.19 3.57
C THR A 507 8.94 -12.13 3.45
N ASN A 508 8.40 -11.28 2.56
CA ASN A 508 6.98 -11.24 2.24
C ASN A 508 6.66 -12.31 1.20
N VAL A 509 7.40 -12.31 0.08
CA VAL A 509 7.39 -13.39 -0.91
C VAL A 509 8.84 -13.94 -0.97
N PRO A 510 9.12 -15.07 -0.30
CA PRO A 510 10.47 -15.61 -0.18
C PRO A 510 11.18 -15.76 -1.53
N LEU A 511 12.50 -15.55 -1.56
CA LEU A 511 13.33 -15.65 -2.77
C LEU A 511 13.18 -17.00 -3.50
N GLY A 512 12.89 -18.07 -2.75
CA GLY A 512 12.64 -19.41 -3.30
C GLY A 512 11.55 -19.43 -4.38
N GLU A 513 10.56 -18.53 -4.31
CA GLU A 513 9.51 -18.37 -5.33
C GLU A 513 10.06 -17.95 -6.70
N ALA A 514 11.04 -17.04 -6.73
CA ALA A 514 11.69 -16.64 -7.97
C ALA A 514 12.69 -17.72 -8.47
N GLU A 515 13.45 -18.31 -7.56
CA GLU A 515 14.46 -19.32 -7.89
C GLU A 515 13.84 -20.57 -8.52
N GLN A 516 12.69 -21.04 -8.01
CA GLN A 516 11.98 -22.20 -8.57
C GLN A 516 11.46 -21.94 -9.98
N VAL A 517 10.93 -20.74 -10.27
CA VAL A 517 10.48 -20.36 -11.62
C VAL A 517 11.65 -20.34 -12.59
N VAL A 518 12.74 -19.66 -12.22
CA VAL A 518 13.95 -19.57 -13.05
C VAL A 518 14.56 -20.97 -13.29
N GLY A 519 14.63 -21.79 -12.25
CA GLY A 519 15.12 -23.16 -12.32
C GLY A 519 14.29 -24.03 -13.27
N ALA A 520 12.97 -24.07 -13.07
CA ALA A 520 12.04 -24.86 -13.88
C ALA A 520 12.07 -24.47 -15.37
N LEU A 521 12.19 -23.17 -15.68
CA LEU A 521 12.31 -22.71 -17.07
C LEU A 521 13.66 -23.12 -17.69
N ARG A 522 14.76 -23.03 -16.94
CA ARG A 522 16.09 -23.44 -17.41
C ARG A 522 16.19 -24.94 -17.66
N GLU A 523 15.61 -25.77 -16.79
CA GLU A 523 15.57 -27.23 -16.96
C GLU A 523 14.88 -27.66 -18.27
N ARG A 524 13.96 -26.83 -18.76
CA ARG A 524 13.27 -27.01 -20.03
C ARG A 524 13.99 -26.42 -21.24
N GLY A 525 15.20 -25.87 -21.05
CA GLY A 525 16.01 -25.26 -22.10
C GLY A 525 15.66 -23.80 -22.42
N ALA A 526 14.77 -23.16 -21.66
CA ALA A 526 14.52 -21.72 -21.79
C ALA A 526 15.65 -20.89 -21.15
N SER A 527 15.77 -19.62 -21.54
CA SER A 527 16.75 -18.67 -20.99
C SER A 527 16.05 -17.49 -20.32
N PRO A 528 15.41 -17.69 -19.14
CA PRO A 528 14.76 -16.59 -18.43
C PRO A 528 15.79 -15.56 -17.96
N GLY A 529 15.41 -14.28 -18.01
CA GLY A 529 16.13 -13.21 -17.34
C GLY A 529 15.96 -13.33 -15.82
N PHE A 530 17.00 -13.02 -15.05
CA PHE A 530 16.91 -12.97 -13.59
C PHE A 530 17.69 -11.77 -13.05
N LEU A 531 16.95 -10.79 -12.53
CA LEU A 531 17.50 -9.58 -11.91
C LEU A 531 17.32 -9.66 -10.39
N LEU A 532 18.38 -10.06 -9.70
CA LEU A 532 18.41 -10.14 -8.25
C LEU A 532 19.07 -8.88 -7.67
N PHE A 533 18.42 -8.26 -6.69
CA PHE A 533 19.00 -7.19 -5.89
C PHE A 533 19.43 -7.73 -4.53
N ASP A 534 20.74 -7.85 -4.31
CA ASP A 534 21.32 -8.45 -3.11
C ASP A 534 21.05 -7.66 -1.82
N ASP A 535 20.74 -6.37 -1.93
CA ASP A 535 20.55 -5.44 -0.80
C ASP A 535 19.09 -4.95 -0.63
N GLU A 536 18.14 -5.53 -1.37
CA GLU A 536 16.74 -5.16 -1.33
C GLU A 536 15.85 -6.27 -0.74
N GLY A 537 14.69 -5.86 -0.22
CA GLY A 537 13.64 -6.77 0.23
C GLY A 537 12.48 -6.84 -0.78
N HIS A 538 11.24 -6.92 -0.26
CA HIS A 538 10.04 -6.97 -1.10
C HIS A 538 9.81 -5.73 -1.96
N GLU A 539 10.37 -4.59 -1.56
CA GLU A 539 10.36 -3.33 -2.31
C GLU A 539 11.78 -3.01 -2.76
N VAL A 540 11.93 -2.56 -4.02
CA VAL A 540 13.17 -1.97 -4.52
C VAL A 540 13.21 -0.50 -4.14
N ARG A 541 14.04 -0.12 -3.17
CA ARG A 541 14.02 1.22 -2.55
C ARG A 541 15.22 2.07 -2.93
N GLY A 542 16.41 1.47 -2.95
CA GLY A 542 17.65 2.14 -3.28
C GLY A 542 17.53 2.85 -4.62
N THR A 543 17.86 4.14 -4.67
CA THR A 543 17.70 4.94 -5.90
C THR A 543 18.45 4.33 -7.08
N ALA A 544 19.64 3.78 -6.85
CA ALA A 544 20.43 3.09 -7.87
C ALA A 544 19.73 1.81 -8.36
N ASN A 545 19.19 1.00 -7.45
CA ASN A 545 18.46 -0.23 -7.78
C ASN A 545 17.15 0.06 -8.49
N ARG A 546 16.41 1.11 -8.10
CA ARG A 546 15.22 1.58 -8.82
C ARG A 546 15.54 2.00 -10.24
N ALA A 547 16.65 2.72 -10.45
CA ALA A 547 17.09 3.11 -11.79
C ALA A 547 17.53 1.88 -12.62
N ALA A 548 18.22 0.91 -12.01
CA ALA A 548 18.59 -0.34 -12.65
C ALA A 548 17.37 -1.17 -13.03
N PHE A 549 16.39 -1.29 -12.13
CA PHE A 549 15.10 -1.94 -12.37
C PHE A 549 14.38 -1.35 -13.58
N VAL A 550 14.15 -0.02 -13.59
CA VAL A 550 13.47 0.65 -14.71
C VAL A 550 14.21 0.38 -16.02
N ARG A 551 15.53 0.59 -16.04
CA ARG A 551 16.34 0.39 -17.25
C ARG A 551 16.26 -1.05 -17.77
N GLU A 552 16.35 -2.03 -16.88
CA GLU A 552 16.36 -3.44 -17.27
C GLU A 552 15.00 -3.92 -17.75
N VAL A 553 13.92 -3.52 -17.06
CA VAL A 553 12.56 -3.85 -17.49
C VAL A 553 12.24 -3.20 -18.82
N VAL A 554 12.58 -1.92 -19.00
CA VAL A 554 12.39 -1.22 -20.28
C VAL A 554 13.18 -1.92 -21.39
N ARG A 555 14.46 -2.23 -21.18
CA ARG A 555 15.29 -2.95 -22.15
C ARG A 555 14.67 -4.31 -22.53
N TRP A 556 14.21 -5.07 -21.54
CA TRP A 556 13.61 -6.39 -21.74
C TRP A 556 12.29 -6.31 -22.50
N VAL A 557 11.39 -5.42 -22.08
CA VAL A 557 10.07 -5.26 -22.69
C VAL A 557 10.18 -4.70 -24.10
N SER A 558 10.92 -3.59 -24.29
CA SER A 558 11.08 -2.95 -25.60
C SER A 558 11.76 -3.86 -26.60
N GLY A 559 12.80 -4.60 -26.19
CA GLY A 559 13.49 -5.56 -27.05
C GLY A 559 12.59 -6.69 -27.55
N ASN A 560 11.60 -7.12 -26.75
CA ASN A 560 10.68 -8.19 -27.17
C ASN A 560 9.40 -7.65 -27.85
N LEU A 561 8.94 -6.44 -27.54
CA LEU A 561 7.69 -5.89 -28.08
C LEU A 561 7.86 -5.01 -29.32
N LEU A 562 9.00 -4.33 -29.47
CA LEU A 562 9.21 -3.37 -30.57
C LEU A 562 9.99 -3.95 -31.73
N GLU A 563 10.79 -5.00 -31.49
CA GLU A 563 11.47 -5.71 -32.56
C GLU A 563 10.41 -6.38 -33.45
N VAL A 564 10.28 -5.88 -34.68
CA VAL A 564 9.53 -6.53 -35.74
C VAL A 564 10.24 -7.85 -36.01
N ASP A 565 9.52 -8.96 -35.93
CA ASP A 565 10.07 -10.29 -36.21
C ASP A 565 10.88 -10.27 -37.52
N SER A 566 12.20 -10.20 -37.40
CA SER A 566 13.11 -10.72 -38.41
C SER A 566 13.20 -12.24 -38.27
N GLN A 567 12.06 -12.91 -38.06
CA GLN A 567 11.93 -14.32 -38.36
C GLN A 567 11.68 -14.40 -39.87
N THR A 568 12.79 -14.32 -40.59
CA THR A 568 12.92 -14.58 -42.02
C THR A 568 12.25 -15.91 -42.41
N ALA A 569 11.36 -15.77 -43.40
CA ALA A 569 11.06 -16.67 -44.53
C ALA A 569 10.62 -18.11 -44.27
#